data_AF-A0A831SHS8-F1
#
_entry.id   AF-A0A831SHS8-F1
#
_cell.length_a   1.000
_cell.length_b   1.000
_cell.length_c   1.000
_cell.angle_alpha   90.00
_cell.angle_beta   90.00
_cell.angle_gamma   90.00
#
_symmetry.space_group_name_H-M   'P 1'
#
loop_
_entity.id
_entity.type
_entity.pdbx_description
1 polymer ?
#
loop_
_entity_poly.entity_id
_entity_poly.type
_entity_poly.pdbx_seq_one_letter_code
_entity_poly.pdbx_strand_id
1 'polypeptide(L)'
;MLNYPKCPKCKSNEFVVKYGKRHNESGAKQTYFCKKCECRFTPKDGFWKMRFSPEVITAALDLYYKGLSLRKIKDHLYQFHNVEVSHTSILRWVRRYAKLTRKYTMRYKPKIKGNLHADEIFLEKKEDDRKYLYFFDAIDSETRFIWGFLSKLNCFTS
;
A
#
# COMPACT_ATOMS: atom_id res chain seq x y z
N MET A 1 16.34 -21.57 10.11
CA MET A 1 17.41 -20.74 9.48
C MET A 1 17.12 -19.27 9.77
N LEU A 2 18.06 -18.53 10.37
CA LEU A 2 17.91 -17.08 10.54
C LEU A 2 18.06 -16.39 9.18
N ASN A 3 16.99 -15.75 8.69
CA ASN A 3 16.98 -15.09 7.40
C ASN A 3 17.57 -13.67 7.51
N TYR A 4 18.89 -13.56 7.34
CA TYR A 4 19.59 -12.27 7.33
C TYR A 4 19.35 -11.48 6.03
N PRO A 5 19.24 -10.13 6.11
CA PRO A 5 19.02 -9.29 4.94
C PRO A 5 20.24 -9.28 4.02
N LYS A 6 20.00 -9.23 2.71
CA LYS A 6 21.07 -9.13 1.71
C LYS A 6 21.82 -7.81 1.84
N CYS A 7 23.15 -7.90 1.84
CA CYS A 7 24.02 -6.73 1.86
C CYS A 7 23.79 -5.85 0.61
N PRO A 8 23.68 -4.52 0.73
CA PRO A 8 23.45 -3.63 -0.41
C PRO A 8 24.65 -3.53 -1.36
N LYS A 9 25.88 -3.80 -0.90
CA LYS A 9 27.09 -3.78 -1.76
C LYS A 9 27.33 -5.12 -2.43
N CYS A 10 27.48 -6.20 -1.67
CA CYS A 10 27.88 -7.51 -2.20
C CYS A 10 26.70 -8.47 -2.48
N LYS A 11 25.45 -8.08 -2.17
CA LYS A 11 24.21 -8.85 -2.39
C LYS A 11 24.13 -10.23 -1.71
N SER A 12 25.16 -10.63 -0.98
CA SER A 12 25.18 -11.83 -0.13
C SER A 12 24.59 -11.53 1.26
N ASN A 13 23.96 -12.54 1.87
CA ASN A 13 23.51 -12.55 3.26
C ASN A 13 24.35 -13.47 4.17
N GLU A 14 25.31 -14.21 3.59
CA GLU A 14 26.12 -15.22 4.28
C GLU A 14 27.04 -14.62 5.34
N PHE A 15 27.69 -13.50 5.01
CA PHE A 15 28.65 -12.81 5.88
C PHE A 15 28.00 -11.68 6.70
N VAL A 16 26.67 -11.65 6.82
CA VAL A 16 25.91 -10.58 7.48
C VAL A 16 25.64 -10.94 8.94
N VAL A 17 25.98 -10.03 9.84
CA VAL A 17 25.75 -10.16 11.29
C VAL A 17 24.94 -8.98 11.83
N LYS A 18 24.23 -9.19 12.94
CA LYS A 18 23.58 -8.08 13.69
C LYS A 18 24.66 -7.13 14.21
N TYR A 19 24.42 -5.84 14.11
CA TYR A 19 25.36 -4.78 14.50
C TYR A 19 24.61 -3.66 15.21
N GLY A 20 24.08 -3.91 16.40
CA GLY A 20 23.37 -2.92 17.21
C GLY A 20 22.04 -2.41 16.61
N LYS A 21 21.50 -1.34 17.19
CA LYS A 21 20.26 -0.69 16.75
C LYS A 21 20.49 0.80 16.48
N ARG A 22 19.78 1.36 15.51
CA ARG A 22 19.67 2.79 15.25
C ARG A 22 18.33 3.27 15.81
N HIS A 23 18.36 4.27 16.68
CA HIS A 23 17.14 4.88 17.22
C HIS A 23 16.70 6.05 16.34
N ASN A 24 15.41 6.12 16.02
CA ASN A 24 14.76 7.28 15.44
C ASN A 24 13.43 7.55 16.16
N GLU A 25 12.73 8.63 15.78
CA GLU A 25 11.38 8.95 16.32
C GLU A 25 10.39 7.79 16.13
N SER A 26 10.57 6.97 15.09
CA SER A 26 9.73 5.80 14.79
C SER A 26 10.11 4.55 15.60
N GLY A 27 11.16 4.58 16.42
CA GLY A 27 11.64 3.46 17.23
C GLY A 27 13.06 2.98 16.92
N ALA A 28 13.42 1.81 17.46
CA ALA A 28 14.74 1.23 17.28
C ALA A 28 14.78 0.29 16.07
N LYS A 29 15.52 0.64 15.02
CA LYS A 29 15.75 -0.21 13.85
C LYS A 29 17.04 -1.01 13.98
N GLN A 30 16.97 -2.32 13.76
CA GLN A 30 18.14 -3.19 13.75
C GLN A 30 19.11 -2.80 12.62
N THR A 31 20.39 -2.58 12.96
CA THR A 31 21.45 -2.41 11.96
C THR A 31 22.27 -3.69 11.81
N TYR A 32 22.82 -3.88 10.62
CA TYR A 32 23.59 -5.06 10.24
C TYR A 32 24.94 -4.64 9.70
N PHE A 33 25.92 -5.52 9.84
CA PHE A 33 27.26 -5.35 9.32
C PHE A 33 27.61 -6.57 8.47
N CYS A 34 28.15 -6.33 7.27
CA CYS A 34 28.60 -7.40 6.41
C CYS A 34 30.13 -7.49 6.47
N LYS A 35 30.65 -8.62 6.96
CA LYS A 35 32.09 -8.84 7.15
C LYS A 35 32.87 -8.92 5.83
N LYS A 36 32.20 -9.17 4.71
CA LYS A 36 32.83 -9.28 3.37
C LYS A 36 33.10 -7.92 2.72
N CYS A 37 32.18 -6.96 2.84
CA CYS A 37 32.29 -5.62 2.23
C CYS A 37 32.61 -4.52 3.25
N GLU A 38 32.75 -4.91 4.52
CA GLU A 38 32.91 -4.03 5.69
C GLU A 38 31.88 -2.91 5.76
N CYS A 39 30.65 -3.21 5.32
CA CYS A 39 29.62 -2.20 5.16
C CYS A 39 28.51 -2.36 6.18
N ARG A 40 28.24 -1.28 6.94
CA ARG A 40 27.10 -1.16 7.86
C ARG A 40 25.87 -0.70 7.10
N PHE A 41 24.75 -1.36 7.31
CA PHE A 41 23.49 -0.98 6.68
C PHE A 41 22.29 -1.25 7.58
N THR A 42 21.21 -0.52 7.32
CA THR A 42 19.88 -0.83 7.87
C THR A 42 19.07 -1.45 6.73
N PRO A 43 18.34 -2.56 6.96
CA PRO A 43 17.59 -3.20 5.90
C PRO A 43 16.54 -2.24 5.34
N LYS A 44 16.36 -2.27 4.02
CA LYS A 44 15.24 -1.58 3.36
C LYS A 44 13.98 -2.39 3.63
N ASP A 45 13.31 -2.10 4.73
CA ASP A 45 11.99 -2.64 5.06
C ASP A 45 10.89 -1.96 4.22
N GLY A 46 9.67 -2.50 4.27
CA GLY A 46 8.49 -1.88 3.63
C GLY A 46 8.20 -0.45 4.09
N PHE A 47 8.82 -0.03 5.21
CA PHE A 47 8.68 1.27 5.85
C PHE A 47 9.99 2.07 5.80
N TRP A 48 10.85 1.79 4.82
CA TRP A 48 12.09 2.53 4.63
C TRP A 48 11.81 4.02 4.36
N LYS A 49 12.57 4.90 5.04
CA LYS A 49 12.41 6.36 5.01
C LYS A 49 11.03 6.86 5.45
N MET A 50 10.31 6.10 6.27
CA MET A 50 9.11 6.59 6.94
C MET A 50 9.45 7.18 8.30
N ARG A 51 8.86 8.34 8.58
CA ARG A 51 8.96 9.03 9.88
C ARG A 51 8.03 8.41 10.92
N PHE A 52 6.85 7.97 10.49
CA PHE A 52 5.86 7.36 11.36
C PHE A 52 6.10 5.86 11.45
N SER A 53 5.65 5.27 12.56
CA SER A 53 5.85 3.85 12.82
C SER A 53 5.07 2.99 11.81
N PRO A 54 5.53 1.75 11.52
CA PRO A 54 4.80 0.81 10.67
C PRO A 54 3.34 0.61 11.09
N GLU A 55 3.08 0.58 12.39
CA GLU A 55 1.75 0.33 12.98
C GLU A 55 0.79 1.46 12.61
N VAL A 56 1.20 2.72 12.79
CA VAL A 56 0.39 3.91 12.46
C VAL A 56 0.09 3.97 10.97
N ILE A 57 1.09 3.72 10.13
CA ILE A 57 0.91 3.74 8.67
C ILE A 57 -0.03 2.61 8.26
N THR A 58 0.10 1.43 8.86
CA THR A 58 -0.73 0.26 8.54
C THR A 58 -2.18 0.49 8.98
N ALA A 59 -2.41 1.06 10.16
CA ALA A 59 -3.74 1.46 10.62
C ALA A 59 -4.40 2.45 9.65
N ALA A 60 -3.64 3.46 9.20
CA ALA A 60 -4.14 4.43 8.23
C ALA A 60 -4.55 3.77 6.90
N LEU A 61 -3.79 2.79 6.42
CA LEU A 61 -4.10 2.05 5.20
C LEU A 61 -5.33 1.16 5.38
N ASP A 62 -5.42 0.44 6.49
CA ASP A 62 -6.57 -0.42 6.81
C ASP A 62 -7.88 0.40 6.84
N LEU A 63 -7.88 1.53 7.55
CA LEU A 63 -9.04 2.43 7.60
C LEU A 63 -9.40 3.01 6.22
N TYR A 64 -8.40 3.31 5.39
CA TYR A 64 -8.64 3.75 4.02
C TYR A 64 -9.31 2.65 3.18
N TYR A 65 -8.83 1.41 3.27
CA TYR A 65 -9.44 0.28 2.55
C TYR A 65 -10.83 -0.07 3.09
N LYS A 66 -11.13 0.25 4.35
CA LYS A 66 -12.48 0.20 4.94
C LYS A 66 -13.38 1.37 4.50
N GLY A 67 -12.90 2.28 3.66
CA GLY A 67 -13.70 3.35 3.07
C GLY A 67 -13.78 4.64 3.89
N LEU A 68 -12.96 4.81 4.93
CA LEU A 68 -12.95 6.06 5.69
C LEU A 68 -12.33 7.20 4.87
N SER A 69 -12.89 8.41 5.04
CA SER A 69 -12.30 9.61 4.45
C SER A 69 -10.96 9.95 5.13
N LEU A 70 -10.04 10.57 4.39
CA LEU A 70 -8.71 10.93 4.91
C LEU A 70 -8.76 11.80 6.18
N ARG A 71 -9.82 12.62 6.34
CA ARG A 71 -10.05 13.43 7.54
C ARG A 71 -10.43 12.55 8.74
N LYS A 72 -11.39 11.63 8.56
CA LYS A 72 -11.75 10.65 9.60
C LYS A 72 -10.57 9.78 10.00
N ILE A 73 -9.72 9.39 9.04
CA ILE A 73 -8.49 8.64 9.34
C ILE A 73 -7.53 9.48 10.17
N LYS A 74 -7.30 10.74 9.80
CA LYS A 74 -6.49 11.67 10.62
C LYS A 74 -7.04 11.72 12.05
N ASP A 75 -8.34 11.92 12.21
CA ASP A 75 -8.98 12.05 13.52
C ASP A 75 -8.80 10.77 14.34
N HIS A 76 -8.98 9.59 13.73
CA HIS A 76 -8.72 8.30 14.35
C HIS A 76 -7.25 8.15 14.78
N LEU A 77 -6.29 8.53 13.93
CA LEU A 77 -4.87 8.43 14.26
C LEU A 77 -4.49 9.33 15.45
N TYR A 78 -5.11 10.50 15.54
CA TYR A 78 -4.96 11.38 16.69
C TYR A 78 -5.56 10.75 17.95
N GLN A 79 -6.80 10.26 17.90
CA GLN A 79 -7.50 9.71 19.07
C GLN A 79 -6.88 8.42 19.62
N PHE A 80 -6.51 7.47 18.76
CA PHE A 80 -6.09 6.13 19.18
C PHE A 80 -4.58 5.93 19.22
N HIS A 81 -3.82 6.74 18.46
CA HIS A 81 -2.37 6.63 18.40
C HIS A 81 -1.66 7.89 18.91
N ASN A 82 -2.39 8.94 19.29
CA ASN A 82 -1.83 10.25 19.65
C ASN A 82 -0.86 10.79 18.58
N VAL A 83 -1.16 10.50 17.30
CA VAL A 83 -0.35 10.92 16.16
C VAL A 83 -1.07 12.01 15.38
N GLU A 84 -0.52 13.21 15.42
CA GLU A 84 -0.96 14.28 14.54
C GLU A 84 -0.31 14.15 13.17
N VAL A 85 -1.14 14.00 12.14
CA VAL A 85 -0.68 13.87 10.75
C VAL A 85 -1.61 14.60 9.80
N SER A 86 -1.05 15.19 8.75
CA SER A 86 -1.87 15.81 7.71
C SER A 86 -2.59 14.74 6.88
N HIS A 87 -3.84 15.01 6.49
CA HIS A 87 -4.59 14.16 5.56
C HIS A 87 -3.85 13.95 4.23
N THR A 88 -3.02 14.92 3.81
CA THR A 88 -2.14 14.82 2.64
C THR A 88 -1.02 13.80 2.81
N SER A 89 -0.48 13.65 4.02
CA SER A 89 0.53 12.63 4.34
C SER A 89 -0.08 11.23 4.31
N ILE A 90 -1.30 11.08 4.83
CA ILE A 90 -2.09 9.84 4.73
C ILE A 90 -2.30 9.49 3.25
N LEU A 91 -2.72 10.45 2.41
CA LEU A 91 -2.88 10.23 0.98
C LEU A 91 -1.57 9.80 0.29
N ARG A 92 -0.43 10.35 0.69
CA ARG A 92 0.89 9.93 0.18
C ARG A 92 1.21 8.49 0.57
N TRP A 93 0.87 8.05 1.78
CA TRP A 93 1.02 6.66 2.19
C TRP A 93 0.14 5.75 1.34
N VAL A 94 -1.15 6.05 1.24
CA VAL A 94 -2.11 5.30 0.41
C VAL A 94 -1.57 5.14 -1.02
N ARG A 95 -1.15 6.22 -1.67
CA ARG A 95 -0.60 6.16 -3.03
C ARG A 95 0.67 5.33 -3.14
N ARG A 96 1.57 5.42 -2.15
CA ARG A 96 2.83 4.65 -2.14
C ARG A 96 2.56 3.16 -1.98
N TYR A 97 1.72 2.79 -1.02
CA TYR A 97 1.44 1.39 -0.69
C TYR A 97 0.45 0.75 -1.66
N ALA A 98 -0.50 1.48 -2.23
CA ALA A 98 -1.37 0.97 -3.30
C ALA A 98 -0.56 0.47 -4.51
N LYS A 99 0.55 1.15 -4.87
CA LYS A 99 1.47 0.66 -5.92
C LYS A 99 2.14 -0.66 -5.55
N LEU A 100 2.47 -0.84 -4.27
CA LEU A 100 3.06 -2.08 -3.76
C LEU A 100 2.03 -3.21 -3.76
N THR A 101 0.83 -2.94 -3.22
CA THR A 101 -0.30 -3.85 -3.19
C THR A 101 -0.68 -4.29 -4.60
N ARG A 102 -0.78 -3.37 -5.57
CA ARG A 102 -1.08 -3.72 -6.97
C ARG A 102 -0.06 -4.71 -7.56
N LYS A 103 1.24 -4.50 -7.34
CA LYS A 103 2.28 -5.42 -7.82
C LYS A 103 2.17 -6.81 -7.19
N TYR A 104 1.70 -6.87 -5.96
CA TYR A 104 1.47 -8.12 -5.24
C TYR A 104 0.20 -8.82 -5.72
N THR A 105 -0.93 -8.10 -5.79
CA THR A 105 -2.23 -8.65 -6.21
C THR A 105 -2.23 -9.11 -7.65
N MET A 106 -1.50 -8.43 -8.56
CA MET A 106 -1.33 -8.88 -9.95
C MET A 106 -0.68 -10.26 -10.11
N ARG A 107 -0.01 -10.80 -9.08
CA ARG A 107 0.55 -12.17 -9.11
C ARG A 107 -0.53 -13.22 -8.93
N TYR A 108 -1.67 -12.84 -8.36
CA TYR A 108 -2.80 -13.72 -8.15
C TYR A 108 -3.68 -13.65 -9.40
N LYS A 109 -3.79 -14.78 -10.10
CA LYS A 109 -4.81 -14.96 -11.11
C LYS A 109 -6.06 -15.48 -10.40
N PRO A 110 -7.13 -14.68 -10.26
CA PRO A 110 -8.39 -15.20 -9.73
C PRO A 110 -8.87 -16.34 -10.61
N LYS A 111 -9.29 -17.44 -9.99
CA LYS A 111 -9.93 -18.56 -10.69
C LYS A 111 -11.42 -18.30 -10.70
N ILE A 112 -12.01 -18.16 -11.88
CA ILE A 112 -13.46 -18.15 -12.04
C ILE A 112 -13.95 -19.57 -11.76
N LYS A 113 -14.98 -19.71 -10.93
CA LYS A 113 -15.57 -21.01 -10.60
C LYS A 113 -17.08 -21.01 -10.72
N GLY A 114 -17.73 -19.92 -10.31
CA GLY A 114 -19.18 -19.78 -10.36
C GLY A 114 -19.66 -18.91 -11.51
N ASN A 115 -20.94 -18.56 -11.46
CA ASN A 115 -21.53 -17.57 -12.34
C ASN A 115 -20.96 -16.17 -12.01
N LEU A 116 -20.79 -15.35 -13.05
CA LEU A 116 -20.41 -13.95 -12.95
C LEU A 116 -21.67 -13.08 -12.93
N HIS A 117 -21.81 -12.27 -11.88
CA HIS A 117 -22.78 -11.19 -11.84
C HIS A 117 -22.06 -9.90 -12.22
N ALA A 118 -22.53 -9.19 -13.23
CA ALA A 118 -21.92 -7.96 -13.70
C ALA A 118 -22.94 -6.82 -13.68
N ASP A 119 -22.51 -5.67 -13.17
CA ASP A 119 -23.30 -4.46 -13.06
C ASP A 119 -22.55 -3.27 -13.72
N GLU A 120 -23.31 -2.23 -14.06
CA GLU A 120 -22.81 -0.99 -14.64
C GLU A 120 -23.31 0.19 -13.82
N ILE A 121 -22.39 1.04 -13.37
CA ILE A 121 -22.66 2.22 -12.56
C ILE A 121 -22.26 3.48 -13.33
N PHE A 122 -23.18 4.43 -13.41
CA PHE A 122 -23.00 5.73 -14.03
C PHE A 122 -22.47 6.73 -12.99
N LEU A 123 -21.33 7.36 -13.26
CA LEU A 123 -20.73 8.35 -12.37
C LEU A 123 -20.58 9.70 -13.08
N GLU A 124 -21.15 10.74 -12.48
CA GLU A 124 -21.02 12.11 -12.97
C GLU A 124 -19.71 12.75 -12.49
N LYS A 125 -18.98 13.39 -13.40
CA LYS A 125 -17.73 14.07 -13.09
C LYS A 125 -17.99 15.57 -12.85
N LYS A 126 -17.79 16.01 -11.61
CA LYS A 126 -18.01 17.42 -11.19
C LYS A 126 -17.17 18.49 -11.90
N GLU A 127 -16.08 18.12 -12.57
CA GLU A 127 -15.13 19.08 -13.17
C GLU A 127 -15.32 19.28 -14.69
N ASP A 128 -16.22 18.53 -15.34
CA ASP A 128 -16.32 18.53 -16.80
C ASP A 128 -17.80 18.26 -17.15
N ASP A 129 -18.55 19.31 -17.50
CA ASP A 129 -20.03 19.33 -17.65
C ASP A 129 -20.60 18.28 -18.64
N ARG A 130 -19.76 17.47 -19.30
CA ARG A 130 -20.16 16.51 -20.34
C ARG A 130 -19.41 15.18 -20.34
N LYS A 131 -18.81 14.74 -19.23
CA LYS A 131 -18.12 13.43 -19.18
C LYS A 131 -18.63 12.54 -18.06
N TYR A 132 -19.50 11.61 -18.41
CA TYR A 132 -19.85 10.47 -17.58
C TYR A 132 -18.68 9.48 -17.54
N LEU A 133 -18.45 8.88 -16.38
CA LEU A 133 -17.59 7.72 -16.23
C LEU A 133 -18.48 6.50 -16.04
N TYR A 134 -18.17 5.43 -16.78
CA TYR A 134 -18.85 4.15 -16.58
C TYR A 134 -17.96 3.27 -15.72
N PHE A 135 -18.52 2.77 -14.63
CA PHE A 135 -17.88 1.80 -13.79
C PHE A 135 -18.56 0.45 -14.02
N PHE A 136 -17.86 -0.45 -14.69
CA PHE A 136 -18.28 -1.84 -14.83
C PHE A 136 -17.68 -2.64 -13.70
N ASP A 137 -18.49 -3.33 -12.93
CA ASP A 137 -18.04 -4.33 -11.98
C ASP A 137 -18.59 -5.71 -12.29
N ALA A 138 -17.82 -6.73 -11.95
CA ALA A 138 -18.23 -8.11 -12.05
C ALA A 138 -17.75 -8.88 -10.83
N ILE A 139 -18.60 -9.72 -10.25
CA ILE A 139 -18.30 -10.56 -9.10
C ILE A 139 -18.58 -12.03 -9.41
N ASP A 140 -17.61 -12.89 -9.12
CA ASP A 140 -17.80 -14.34 -9.13
C ASP A 140 -18.57 -14.76 -7.86
N SER A 141 -19.69 -15.46 -8.05
CA SER A 141 -20.63 -15.82 -6.99
C SER A 141 -20.03 -16.71 -5.89
N GLU A 142 -19.09 -17.60 -6.23
CA GLU A 142 -18.48 -18.53 -5.27
C GLU A 142 -17.24 -17.95 -4.61
N THR A 143 -16.30 -17.47 -5.41
CA THR A 143 -14.99 -17.02 -4.94
C THR A 143 -15.02 -15.59 -4.42
N ARG A 144 -16.11 -14.86 -4.70
CA ARG A 144 -16.31 -13.45 -4.33
C ARG A 144 -15.21 -12.52 -4.85
N PHE A 145 -14.48 -12.95 -5.89
CA PHE A 145 -13.53 -12.09 -6.58
C PHE A 145 -14.28 -11.03 -7.38
N ILE A 146 -13.87 -9.77 -7.20
CA ILE A 146 -14.45 -8.61 -7.88
C ILE A 146 -13.46 -8.09 -8.91
N TRP A 147 -13.94 -7.89 -10.13
CA TRP A 147 -13.29 -7.12 -11.17
C TRP A 147 -14.01 -5.78 -11.31
N GLY A 148 -13.25 -4.70 -11.45
CA GLY A 148 -13.81 -3.37 -11.67
C GLY A 148 -13.01 -2.66 -12.74
N PHE A 149 -13.70 -2.07 -13.72
CA PHE A 149 -13.12 -1.25 -14.76
C PHE A 149 -13.85 0.09 -14.83
N LEU A 150 -13.10 1.17 -14.61
CA LEU A 150 -13.59 2.52 -14.79
C LEU A 150 -13.19 3.01 -16.19
N SER A 151 -14.18 3.15 -17.07
CA SER A 151 -13.97 3.68 -18.41
C SER A 151 -13.77 5.20 -18.35
N LYS A 152 -12.91 5.70 -19.24
CA LYS A 152 -12.88 7.13 -19.62
C LYS A 152 -13.46 7.23 -21.02
N LEU A 153 -14.74 6.96 -21.18
CA LEU A 153 -15.42 7.22 -22.44
C LEU A 153 -15.68 8.72 -22.51
N ASN A 154 -15.00 9.42 -23.42
CA ASN A 154 -15.60 10.62 -24.00
C ASN A 154 -16.80 10.11 -24.80
N CYS A 155 -17.99 10.68 -24.62
CA CYS A 155 -19.17 10.29 -25.40
C CYS A 155 -18.77 10.13 -26.88
N PHE A 156 -18.95 8.93 -27.43
CA PHE A 156 -19.02 8.76 -28.87
C PHE A 156 -20.26 9.55 -29.32
N THR A 157 -20.05 10.77 -29.79
CA THR A 157 -21.07 11.51 -30.51
C THR A 157 -21.25 10.80 -31.85
N SER A 158 -22.32 10.02 -31.96
CA SER A 158 -22.94 9.64 -33.24
C SER A 158 -23.47 10.88 -33.95
#